data_AF-A0AAW1HW16-F1
#
_entry.id   AF-A0AAW1HW16-F1
#
_cell.length_a   1.000
_cell.length_b   1.000
_cell.length_c   1.000
_cell.angle_alpha   90.00
_cell.angle_beta   90.00
_cell.angle_gamma   90.00
#
_symmetry.space_group_name_H-M   'P 1'
#
loop_
_entity.id
_entity.type
_entity.pdbx_description
1 polymer ?
#
loop_
_entity_poly.entity_id
_entity_poly.type
_entity_poly.pdbx_seq_one_letter_code
_entity_poly.pdbx_strand_id
1 'polypeptide(L)'
;MHAGPQHLLASIRESYWPISGRNLAKQVSRSCVQCFKVAPKTITPLMGNLPSSRVTIQLPFQVCGVDYAGPFLLKNYVYYQQISEIVFNLPSL
;
A
#
# COMPACT_ATOMS: atom_id res chain seq x y z
N MET A 1 -17.92 -7.64 2.80
CA MET A 1 -17.24 -7.88 4.09
C MET A 1 -17.89 -9.11 4.72
N HIS A 2 -17.11 -10.13 5.15
CA HIS A 2 -17.71 -11.32 5.78
C HIS A 2 -18.14 -11.02 7.22
N ALA A 3 -19.06 -11.82 7.74
CA ALA A 3 -19.49 -11.77 9.13
C ALA A 3 -18.29 -11.90 10.09
N GLY A 4 -18.24 -11.05 11.12
CA GLY A 4 -17.23 -11.14 12.17
C GLY A 4 -17.35 -12.45 12.97
N PRO A 5 -16.32 -12.82 13.76
CA PRO A 5 -16.28 -14.09 14.49
C PRO A 5 -17.51 -14.36 15.38
N GLN A 6 -18.06 -13.33 16.02
CA GLN A 6 -19.24 -13.48 16.87
C GLN A 6 -20.49 -13.81 16.06
N HIS A 7 -20.69 -13.14 14.92
CA HIS A 7 -21.85 -13.36 14.05
C HIS A 7 -21.76 -14.71 13.34
N LEU A 8 -20.55 -15.09 12.89
CA LEU A 8 -20.27 -16.43 12.39
C LEU A 8 -20.63 -17.52 13.41
N LEU A 9 -20.20 -17.36 14.67
CA LEU A 9 -20.52 -18.31 15.73
C LEU A 9 -22.02 -18.37 16.05
N ALA A 10 -22.71 -17.23 16.01
CA ALA A 10 -24.15 -17.18 16.25
C ALA A 10 -24.91 -17.97 15.17
N SER A 11 -24.59 -17.76 13.89
CA SER A 11 -25.22 -18.49 12.78
C SER A 11 -24.93 -20.00 12.84
N ILE A 12 -23.70 -20.40 13.17
CA ILE A 12 -23.38 -21.84 13.34
C ILE A 12 -24.20 -22.46 14.48
N ARG A 13 -24.47 -21.71 15.55
CA ARG A 13 -25.27 -22.17 16.71
C ARG A 13 -26.76 -22.32 16.42
N GLU A 14 -27.24 -21.88 15.27
CA GLU A 14 -28.61 -22.21 14.83
C GLU A 14 -28.74 -23.69 14.46
N SER A 15 -27.62 -24.36 14.15
CA SER A 15 -27.60 -25.74 13.65
C SER A 15 -26.62 -26.67 14.37
N TYR A 16 -25.56 -26.15 14.99
CA TYR A 16 -24.48 -26.95 15.60
C TYR A 16 -23.87 -26.30 16.86
N TRP A 17 -23.38 -27.13 17.80
CA TRP A 17 -22.66 -26.68 19.01
C TRP A 17 -21.19 -27.14 19.03
N PRO A 18 -20.31 -26.51 18.24
CA PRO A 18 -18.90 -26.88 18.18
C PRO A 18 -18.18 -26.61 19.51
N ILE A 19 -17.41 -27.59 19.98
CA ILE A 19 -16.53 -27.47 21.14
C ILE A 19 -15.51 -26.37 20.86
N SER A 20 -15.33 -25.45 21.81
CA SER A 20 -14.48 -24.26 21.64
C SER A 20 -14.83 -23.40 20.40
N GLY A 21 -16.10 -23.37 19.99
CA GLY A 21 -16.55 -22.66 18.77
C GLY A 21 -16.12 -21.19 18.68
N ARG A 22 -15.94 -20.49 19.80
CA ARG A 22 -15.39 -19.13 19.82
C ARG A 22 -13.96 -19.06 19.27
N ASN A 23 -13.11 -20.03 19.61
CA ASN A 23 -11.74 -20.08 19.12
C ASN A 23 -11.72 -20.48 17.65
N LEU A 24 -12.56 -21.44 17.25
CA LEU A 24 -12.70 -21.86 15.86
C LEU A 24 -13.17 -20.70 14.96
N ALA A 25 -14.21 -19.97 15.37
CA ALA A 25 -14.71 -18.81 14.63
C ALA A 25 -13.65 -17.71 14.47
N LYS A 26 -12.86 -17.44 15.52
CA LYS A 26 -11.72 -16.52 15.45
C LYS A 26 -10.63 -17.03 14.51
N GLN A 27 -10.29 -18.32 14.56
CA GLN A 27 -9.28 -18.92 13.71
C GLN A 27 -9.68 -18.84 12.23
N VAL A 28 -10.89 -19.25 11.89
CA VAL A 28 -11.44 -19.20 10.52
C VAL A 28 -11.49 -17.76 10.00
N SER A 29 -11.95 -16.82 10.83
CA SER A 29 -11.97 -15.40 10.46
C SER A 29 -10.57 -14.84 10.20
N ARG A 30 -9.56 -15.25 11.00
CA ARG A 30 -8.16 -14.82 10.84
C ARG A 30 -7.45 -15.46 9.64
N SER A 31 -7.79 -16.69 9.28
CA SER A 31 -7.23 -17.36 8.10
C SER A 31 -7.91 -16.96 6.78
N CYS A 32 -9.06 -16.31 6.84
CA CYS A 32 -9.76 -15.84 5.65
C CYS A 32 -9.02 -14.65 5.00
N VAL A 33 -8.50 -14.86 3.78
CA VAL A 33 -7.76 -13.85 3.01
C VAL A 33 -8.58 -12.58 2.77
N GLN A 34 -9.88 -12.72 2.47
CA GLN A 34 -10.76 -11.57 2.25
C GLN A 34 -10.93 -10.74 3.54
N CYS A 35 -11.15 -11.39 4.68
CA CYS A 35 -11.24 -10.73 5.99
C CYS A 35 -9.92 -10.02 6.35
N PHE A 36 -8.78 -10.66 6.05
CA PHE A 36 -7.47 -10.06 6.29
C PHE A 36 -7.26 -8.77 5.48
N LYS A 37 -7.60 -8.79 4.17
CA LYS A 37 -7.44 -7.63 3.28
C LYS A 37 -8.29 -6.43 3.70
N VAL A 38 -9.50 -6.67 4.21
CA VAL A 38 -10.44 -5.60 4.61
C VAL A 38 -10.28 -5.15 6.06
N ALA A 39 -9.43 -5.82 6.84
CA ALA A 39 -9.13 -5.47 8.23
C ALA A 39 -7.66 -5.04 8.39
N PRO A 40 -7.23 -3.94 7.74
CA PRO A 40 -5.86 -3.46 7.88
C PRO A 40 -5.60 -3.09 9.34
N LYS A 41 -4.45 -3.52 9.87
CA LYS A 41 -3.96 -3.02 11.14
C LYS A 41 -3.26 -1.70 10.89
N THR A 42 -3.64 -0.66 11.62
CA THR A 42 -2.90 0.59 11.64
C THR A 42 -1.55 0.34 12.30
N ILE A 43 -0.52 0.17 11.48
CA ILE A 43 0.87 0.15 11.91
C ILE A 43 1.41 1.56 11.76
N THR A 44 2.03 2.08 12.80
CA THR A 44 2.87 3.28 12.69
C THR A 44 4.13 2.88 11.94
N PRO A 45 4.37 3.37 10.71
CA PRO A 45 5.59 3.04 9.99
C PRO A 45 6.79 3.58 10.77
N LEU A 46 7.82 2.75 10.93
CA LEU A 46 9.11 3.21 11.45
C LEU A 46 9.71 4.15 10.42
N MET A 47 9.88 5.43 10.77
CA MET A 47 10.51 6.40 9.88
C MET A 47 12.01 6.10 9.78
N GLY A 48 12.51 6.01 8.56
CA GLY A 48 13.96 5.94 8.33
C GLY A 48 14.65 7.27 8.65
N ASN A 49 15.98 7.23 8.72
CA ASN A 49 16.76 8.46 8.82
C ASN A 49 16.53 9.34 7.59
N LEU A 50 16.29 10.63 7.82
CA LEU A 50 16.17 11.61 6.75
C LEU A 50 17.55 11.80 6.09
N PRO A 51 17.60 12.06 4.76
CA PRO A 51 18.86 12.39 4.10
C PRO A 51 19.40 13.72 4.62
N SER A 52 20.73 13.89 4.60
CA SER A 52 21.43 15.07 5.13
C SER A 52 20.86 16.39 4.59
N SER A 53 20.52 16.42 3.31
CA SER A 53 19.91 17.58 2.63
C SER A 53 18.58 18.04 3.23
N ARG A 54 17.87 17.18 3.98
CA ARG A 54 16.59 17.49 4.64
C ARG A 54 16.76 17.98 6.08
N VAL A 55 17.96 17.86 6.67
CA VAL A 55 18.23 18.16 8.08
C VAL A 55 19.35 19.17 8.29
N THR A 56 20.12 19.47 7.24
CA THR A 56 21.18 20.49 7.27
C THR A 56 20.66 21.82 6.73
N ILE A 57 21.06 22.93 7.36
CA ILE A 57 20.75 24.29 6.89
C ILE A 57 21.45 24.52 5.55
N GLN A 58 20.70 24.99 4.55
CA GLN A 58 21.21 25.28 3.21
C GLN A 58 20.63 26.59 2.67
N LEU A 59 21.25 27.13 1.62
CA LEU A 59 20.75 28.32 0.93
C LEU A 59 19.41 28.00 0.23
N PRO A 60 18.53 29.01 0.07
CA PRO A 60 17.32 28.84 -0.73
C PRO A 60 17.66 28.29 -2.13
N PHE A 61 16.89 27.29 -2.59
CA PHE A 61 17.04 26.64 -3.90
C PHE A 61 18.34 25.85 -4.13
N GLN A 62 19.15 25.61 -3.09
CA GLN A 62 20.37 24.80 -3.20
C GLN A 62 20.09 23.31 -3.46
N VAL A 63 18.99 22.78 -2.91
CA VAL A 63 18.51 21.42 -3.16
C VAL A 63 17.02 21.48 -3.49
N CYS A 64 16.67 21.06 -4.70
CA CYS A 64 15.31 21.03 -5.21
C CYS A 64 14.94 19.59 -5.61
N GLY A 65 13.70 19.19 -5.34
CA GLY A 65 13.14 17.94 -5.86
C GLY A 65 12.51 18.20 -7.23
N VAL A 66 12.85 17.37 -8.22
CA VAL A 66 12.18 17.33 -9.52
C VAL A 66 11.47 15.99 -9.62
N ASP A 67 10.20 16.01 -9.96
CA ASP A 67 9.41 14.81 -10.23
C ASP A 67 8.77 14.93 -11.61
N TYR A 68 8.82 13.85 -12.39
CA TYR A 68 8.17 13.81 -13.68
C TYR A 68 6.73 13.36 -13.50
N ALA A 69 5.80 14.16 -13.97
CA ALA A 69 4.42 13.73 -14.03
C ALA A 69 4.25 12.58 -15.03
N GLY A 70 3.27 11.70 -14.75
CA GLY A 70 2.98 10.49 -15.52
C GLY A 70 2.55 10.75 -16.97
N PRO A 71 2.29 9.68 -17.74
CA PRO A 71 2.05 9.79 -19.18
C PRO A 71 0.84 10.69 -19.48
N PHE A 72 1.07 11.72 -20.28
CA PHE A 72 0.03 12.65 -20.72
C PHE A 72 -0.54 12.22 -22.06
N LEU A 73 -1.82 11.83 -22.11
CA LEU A 73 -2.49 11.56 -23.37
C LEU A 73 -2.76 12.89 -24.10
N LEU A 74 -1.86 13.23 -25.02
CA LEU A 74 -2.04 14.36 -25.92
C LEU A 74 -3.08 14.00 -26.98
N LYS A 75 -4.04 14.91 -27.23
CA LYS A 75 -5.21 14.62 -28.07
C LYS A 75 -4.90 14.21 -29.50
N ASN A 76 -3.67 14.35 -30.02
CA ASN A 76 -3.34 13.98 -31.40
C ASN A 76 -1.83 13.78 -31.68
N TYR A 77 -1.06 13.04 -30.88
CA TYR A 77 0.31 12.65 -31.33
C TYR A 77 0.69 11.23 -30.91
N VAL A 78 0.76 10.37 -31.93
CA VAL A 78 1.46 9.09 -31.94
C VAL A 78 2.97 9.37 -31.84
N TYR A 79 3.48 9.71 -30.65
CA TYR A 79 4.93 9.75 -30.37
C TYR A 79 5.19 9.41 -28.89
N TYR A 80 4.76 8.22 -28.46
CA TYR A 80 5.07 7.69 -27.13
C TYR A 80 6.02 6.49 -27.15
N GLN A 81 6.53 6.10 -28.32
CA GLN A 81 7.47 4.99 -28.44
C GLN A 81 8.95 5.41 -28.49
N GLN A 82 9.27 6.70 -28.33
CA GLN A 82 10.64 7.19 -28.56
C GLN A 82 11.25 8.05 -27.42
N ILE A 83 10.64 8.07 -26.23
CA ILE A 83 11.19 8.80 -25.06
C ILE A 83 12.00 7.88 -24.12
N SER A 84 12.00 6.56 -24.35
CA SER A 84 12.83 5.63 -23.55
C SER A 84 14.33 5.68 -23.88
N GLU A 85 14.75 6.31 -24.98
CA GLU A 85 16.17 6.31 -25.39
C GLU A 85 16.99 7.54 -24.94
N ILE A 86 16.37 8.60 -24.43
CA ILE A 86 17.11 9.84 -24.11
C ILE A 86 17.61 9.88 -22.64
N VAL A 87 17.06 9.07 -21.73
CA VAL A 87 17.41 9.14 -20.30
C VAL A 87 18.75 8.45 -19.95
N PHE A 88 19.33 7.64 -20.84
CA PHE A 88 20.59 6.92 -20.56
C PHE A 88 21.88 7.62 -20.98
N ASN A 89 21.84 8.84 -21.56
CA ASN A 89 23.06 9.54 -22.02
C ASN A 89 23.13 11.01 -21.58
N LEU A 90 23.25 11.25 -20.27
CA LEU A 90 23.88 12.48 -19.77
C LEU A 90 24.95 12.09 -18.74
N PRO A 91 26.22 12.48 -18.96
CA PRO A 91 27.35 12.05 -18.15
C PRO A 91 27.26 12.68 -16.76
N SER A 92 27.67 11.88 -15.79
CA SER A 92 28.00 12.28 -14.43
C SER A 92 28.70 13.65 -14.36
N LEU A 93 28.06 14.59 -13.67
CA LEU A 93 28.70 15.71 -12.97
C LEU A 93 28.40 15.55 -11.48
#